data_AF-A0A8J4X805-F1
#
_entry.id   AF-A0A8J4X805-F1
#
_cell.length_a   1.000
_cell.length_b   1.000
_cell.length_c   1.000
_cell.angle_alpha   90.00
_cell.angle_beta   90.00
_cell.angle_gamma   90.00
#
_symmetry.space_group_name_H-M   'P 1'
#
loop_
_entity.id
_entity.type
_entity.pdbx_description
1 polymer ?
#
loop_
_entity_poly.entity_id
_entity_poly.type
_entity_poly.pdbx_seq_one_letter_code
_entity_poly.pdbx_strand_id
1 'polypeptide(L)'
;MDTHLLSTLLLLVILGVTAINSEEDTETLFCLDHQKAFEGSCYEFVTLQRSSLEAQSWCERGGGHLAFIQNDETQQFLQKHLQSEQDWWLGLAPASFNLSMGSGATEGK
;
A
#
# COMPACT_ATOMS: atom_id res chain seq x y z
N MET A 1 -34.09 44.01 -2.13
CA MET A 1 -33.13 43.00 -1.65
C MET A 1 -31.77 43.40 -2.15
N ASP A 2 -30.90 43.87 -1.25
CA ASP A 2 -29.60 44.45 -1.58
C ASP A 2 -28.69 43.40 -2.23
N THR A 3 -28.31 43.67 -3.48
CA THR A 3 -27.38 42.85 -4.28
C THR A 3 -26.04 42.67 -3.58
N HIS A 4 -25.62 43.66 -2.77
CA HIS A 4 -24.45 43.58 -1.91
C HIS A 4 -24.60 42.53 -0.81
N LEU A 5 -25.79 42.41 -0.21
CA LEU A 5 -26.07 41.45 0.86
C LEU A 5 -26.12 40.01 0.31
N LEU A 6 -26.61 39.84 -0.92
CA LEU A 6 -26.54 38.58 -1.66
C LEU A 6 -25.09 38.21 -2.03
N SER A 7 -24.30 39.18 -2.49
CA SER A 7 -22.89 38.96 -2.84
C SER A 7 -22.01 38.63 -1.64
N THR A 8 -22.26 39.25 -0.48
CA THR A 8 -21.52 38.94 0.75
C THR A 8 -21.88 37.58 1.31
N LEU A 9 -23.16 37.19 1.27
CA LEU A 9 -23.57 35.83 1.64
C LEU A 9 -22.89 34.77 0.77
N LEU A 10 -22.84 35.00 -0.55
CA LEU A 10 -22.24 34.06 -1.50
C LEU A 10 -20.74 33.84 -1.21
N LEU A 11 -20.00 34.92 -0.96
CA LEU A 11 -18.56 34.86 -0.64
C LEU A 11 -18.28 34.12 0.68
N LEU A 12 -19.10 34.32 1.71
CA LEU A 12 -18.96 33.63 3.00
C LEU A 12 -19.22 32.13 2.88
N VAL A 13 -20.18 31.74 2.04
CA VAL A 13 -20.46 30.32 1.76
C VAL A 13 -19.28 29.69 1.01
N ILE A 14 -18.69 30.37 0.02
CA ILE A 14 -17.53 29.85 -0.73
C ILE A 14 -16.31 29.67 0.18
N LEU A 15 -15.98 30.67 1.01
CA LEU A 15 -14.87 30.59 1.98
C LEU A 15 -15.12 29.51 3.04
N GLY A 16 -16.38 29.33 3.48
CA GLY A 16 -16.78 28.27 4.40
C GLY A 16 -16.62 26.88 3.78
N VAL A 17 -17.03 26.68 2.53
CA VAL A 17 -16.91 25.40 1.81
C VAL A 17 -15.45 24.98 1.65
N THR A 18 -14.53 25.90 1.39
CA THR A 18 -13.09 25.60 1.28
C THR A 18 -12.43 25.21 2.61
N ALA A 19 -13.00 25.62 3.75
CA ALA A 19 -12.48 25.28 5.07
C ALA A 19 -12.97 23.92 5.60
N ILE A 20 -13.99 23.31 4.99
CA ILE A 20 -14.58 22.04 5.42
C ILE A 20 -13.99 20.85 4.63
N ASN A 21 -13.32 21.10 3.51
CA ASN A 21 -12.49 20.10 2.84
C ASN A 21 -11.09 20.07 3.45
N SER A 22 -10.98 19.74 4.74
CA SER A 22 -9.85 18.91 5.14
C SER A 22 -10.23 17.49 4.76
N GLU A 23 -9.99 17.12 3.50
CA GLU A 23 -9.70 15.72 3.21
C GLU A 23 -8.43 15.44 4.03
N GLU A 24 -8.62 14.88 5.22
CA GLU A 24 -7.57 14.10 5.85
C GLU A 24 -7.26 13.03 4.81
N ASP A 25 -6.22 13.29 4.01
CA ASP A 25 -5.63 12.38 3.01
C ASP A 25 -5.11 11.16 3.77
N THR A 26 -6.05 10.36 4.24
CA THR A 26 -5.84 8.95 4.52
C THR A 26 -5.74 8.35 3.13
N GLU A 27 -4.50 8.25 2.63
CA GLU A 27 -4.14 7.45 1.46
C GLU A 27 -4.75 6.05 1.66
N THR A 28 -5.95 5.86 1.14
CA THR A 28 -6.66 4.59 1.22
C THR A 28 -6.04 3.70 0.17
N LEU A 29 -5.17 2.79 0.61
CA LEU A 29 -4.53 1.82 -0.29
C LEU A 29 -5.60 0.89 -0.87
N PHE A 30 -5.83 0.99 -2.18
CA PHE A 30 -6.70 0.07 -2.92
C PHE A 30 -5.87 -1.06 -3.54
N CYS A 31 -6.05 -2.29 -3.04
CA CYS A 31 -5.45 -3.48 -3.62
C CYS A 31 -6.33 -4.08 -4.72
N LEU A 32 -5.72 -4.82 -5.65
CA LEU A 32 -6.46 -5.57 -6.68
C LEU A 32 -7.32 -6.68 -6.05
N ASP A 33 -8.38 -7.10 -6.73
CA ASP A 33 -9.34 -8.10 -6.20
C ASP A 33 -8.69 -9.43 -5.76
N HIS A 34 -7.60 -9.82 -6.43
CA HIS A 34 -6.86 -11.05 -6.13
C HIS A 34 -5.80 -10.87 -5.01
N GLN A 35 -5.67 -9.66 -4.47
CA GLN A 35 -4.71 -9.31 -3.43
C GLN A 35 -5.39 -9.13 -2.07
N LYS A 36 -4.57 -9.12 -1.01
CA LYS A 36 -4.98 -8.83 0.35
C LYS A 36 -4.23 -7.62 0.86
N ALA A 37 -4.97 -6.62 1.33
CA ALA A 37 -4.41 -5.44 1.98
C ALA A 37 -4.00 -5.77 3.41
N PHE A 38 -2.79 -5.40 3.80
CA PHE A 38 -2.32 -5.47 5.18
C PHE A 38 -1.20 -4.45 5.41
N GLU A 39 -1.29 -3.66 6.48
CA GLU A 39 -0.29 -2.64 6.87
C GLU A 39 0.23 -1.77 5.71
N GLY A 40 -0.67 -1.23 4.90
CA GLY A 40 -0.29 -0.34 3.79
C GLY A 40 0.38 -1.04 2.61
N SER A 41 0.34 -2.38 2.56
CA SER A 41 0.86 -3.19 1.45
C SER A 41 -0.21 -4.11 0.87
N CYS A 42 -0.05 -4.48 -0.40
CA CYS A 42 -0.88 -5.46 -1.10
C CYS A 42 -0.12 -6.77 -1.28
N TYR A 43 -0.71 -7.88 -0.85
CA TYR A 43 -0.11 -9.21 -0.90
C TYR A 43 -0.86 -10.10 -1.89
N GLU A 44 -0.12 -10.79 -2.75
CA GLU A 44 -0.64 -11.78 -3.68
C GLU A 44 -0.09 -13.17 -3.34
N PHE A 45 -0.98 -14.15 -3.20
CA PHE A 45 -0.63 -15.53 -2.83
C PHE A 45 -0.59 -16.42 -4.08
N VAL A 46 0.56 -16.48 -4.74
CA VAL A 46 0.74 -17.22 -5.99
C VAL A 46 1.13 -18.68 -5.72
N THR A 47 0.25 -19.61 -6.04
CA THR A 47 0.45 -21.06 -5.80
C THR A 47 1.24 -21.79 -6.89
N LEU A 48 1.55 -21.10 -8.00
CA LEU A 48 2.29 -21.70 -9.09
C LEU A 48 3.75 -21.92 -8.70
N GLN A 49 4.16 -23.19 -8.62
CA GLN A 49 5.53 -23.58 -8.28
C GLN A 49 6.54 -23.05 -9.31
N ARG A 50 7.61 -22.44 -8.80
CA ARG A 50 8.69 -21.81 -9.54
C ARG A 50 9.99 -21.94 -8.77
N SER A 51 11.13 -21.77 -9.43
CA SER A 51 12.37 -21.49 -8.71
C SER A 51 12.26 -20.13 -7.99
N SER A 52 13.07 -19.91 -6.94
CA SER A 52 13.05 -18.65 -6.18
C SER A 52 13.26 -17.41 -7.08
N LEU A 53 14.18 -17.50 -8.05
CA LEU A 53 14.47 -16.41 -8.98
C LEU A 53 13.28 -16.09 -9.90
N GLU A 54 12.60 -17.11 -10.41
CA GLU A 54 11.42 -16.93 -11.25
C GLU A 54 10.22 -16.40 -10.46
N ALA A 55 10.09 -16.78 -9.18
CA ALA A 55 9.07 -16.24 -8.29
C ALA A 55 9.30 -14.74 -8.01
N GLN A 56 10.55 -14.34 -7.75
CA GLN A 56 10.91 -12.91 -7.62
C GLN A 56 10.60 -12.14 -8.90
N SER A 57 11.03 -12.64 -10.06
CA SER A 57 10.74 -12.01 -11.35
C SER A 57 9.24 -11.94 -11.68
N TRP A 58 8.43 -12.88 -11.17
CA TRP A 58 6.98 -12.80 -11.26
C TRP A 58 6.43 -11.59 -10.50
N CYS A 59 6.81 -11.44 -9.22
CA CYS A 59 6.38 -10.32 -8.39
C CYS A 59 6.83 -8.97 -8.94
N GLU A 60 8.07 -8.89 -9.44
CA GLU A 60 8.63 -7.66 -10.06
C GLU A 60 7.87 -7.21 -11.30
N ARG A 61 7.38 -8.15 -12.13
CA ARG A 61 6.52 -7.80 -13.27
C ARG A 61 5.18 -7.19 -12.86
N GLY A 62 4.71 -7.49 -11.65
CA GLY A 62 3.53 -6.88 -11.05
C GLY A 62 3.81 -5.57 -10.32
N GLY A 63 5.06 -5.08 -10.32
CA GLY A 63 5.48 -3.88 -9.60
C GLY A 63 5.76 -4.09 -8.11
N GLY A 64 5.90 -5.34 -7.65
CA GLY A 64 6.22 -5.69 -6.27
C GLY A 64 7.46 -6.57 -6.16
N HIS A 65 7.62 -7.25 -5.03
CA HIS A 65 8.69 -8.20 -4.77
C HIS A 65 8.14 -9.39 -3.97
N LEU A 66 8.93 -10.45 -3.79
CA LEU A 66 8.56 -11.48 -2.81
C LEU A 66 8.34 -10.83 -1.44
N ALA A 67 7.33 -11.31 -0.72
CA ALA A 67 6.93 -10.73 0.57
C ALA A 67 8.06 -10.87 1.61
N PHE A 68 8.30 -9.80 2.37
CA PHE A 68 9.24 -9.79 3.48
C PHE A 68 8.48 -9.88 4.81
N ILE A 69 8.99 -10.66 5.76
CA ILE A 69 8.46 -10.70 7.13
C ILE A 69 9.14 -9.59 7.93
N GLN A 70 8.42 -8.50 8.18
CA GLN A 70 8.97 -7.33 8.88
C GLN A 70 8.88 -7.47 10.40
N ASN A 71 7.80 -8.11 10.87
CA ASN A 71 7.42 -8.22 12.27
C ASN A 71 6.51 -9.46 12.46
N ASP A 72 6.17 -9.74 13.71
CA ASP A 72 5.33 -10.89 14.08
C ASP A 72 3.91 -10.76 13.53
N GLU A 73 3.41 -9.53 13.37
CA GLU A 73 2.10 -9.23 12.79
C GLU A 73 2.04 -9.65 11.32
N THR A 74 3.07 -9.33 10.53
CA THR A 74 3.22 -9.76 9.14
C THR A 74 3.36 -11.27 9.06
N GLN A 75 4.14 -11.89 9.95
CA GLN A 75 4.28 -13.35 10.01
C GLN A 75 2.92 -14.04 10.22
N GLN A 76 2.13 -13.56 11.19
CA GLN A 76 0.80 -14.11 11.47
C GLN A 76 -0.18 -13.87 10.31
N PHE A 77 -0.13 -12.68 9.70
CA PHE A 77 -0.92 -12.36 8.52
C PHE A 77 -0.63 -13.33 7.37
N LEU A 78 0.64 -13.59 7.07
CA LEU A 78 1.04 -14.55 6.04
C LEU A 78 0.57 -15.97 6.41
N GLN A 79 0.88 -16.45 7.62
CA GLN A 79 0.48 -17.79 8.06
C GLN A 79 -1.04 -18.05 7.98
N LYS A 80 -1.87 -17.03 8.18
CA LYS A 80 -3.33 -17.15 8.06
C LYS A 80 -3.80 -17.41 6.63
N HIS A 81 -3.03 -17.00 5.62
CA HIS A 81 -3.41 -17.05 4.21
C HIS A 81 -2.62 -18.08 3.40
N LEU A 82 -1.43 -18.49 3.87
CA LEU A 82 -0.63 -19.52 3.24
C LEU A 82 -1.23 -20.90 3.50
N GLN A 83 -1.18 -21.76 2.47
CA GLN A 83 -1.60 -23.16 2.59
C GLN A 83 -0.46 -23.99 3.17
N SER A 84 -0.75 -24.77 4.22
CA SER A 84 0.23 -25.53 5.01
C SER A 84 0.93 -26.65 4.27
N GLU A 85 0.34 -27.15 3.19
CA GLU A 85 0.85 -28.30 2.43
C GLU A 85 1.87 -27.91 1.35
N GLN A 86 2.22 -26.64 1.25
CA GLN A 86 3.10 -26.10 0.21
C GLN A 86 4.27 -25.32 0.81
N ASP A 87 5.41 -25.39 0.15
CA ASP A 87 6.55 -24.51 0.42
C ASP A 87 6.35 -23.18 -0.31
N TRP A 88 6.66 -22.08 0.39
CA TRP A 88 6.45 -20.72 -0.12
C TRP A 88 7.77 -19.95 -0.17
N TRP A 89 7.99 -19.25 -1.28
CA TRP A 89 9.13 -18.33 -1.40
C TRP A 89 8.82 -17.01 -0.71
N LEU A 90 9.78 -16.54 0.09
CA LEU A 90 9.75 -15.24 0.76
C LEU A 90 11.01 -14.45 0.40
N GLY A 91 10.89 -13.13 0.43
CA GLY A 91 12.01 -12.22 0.23
C GLY A 91 12.97 -12.26 1.41
N LEU A 92 14.27 -12.27 1.12
CA LEU A 92 15.30 -12.17 2.15
C LEU A 92 15.80 -10.72 2.23
N ALA A 93 15.65 -10.09 3.39
CA ALA A 93 16.24 -8.79 3.69
C ALA A 93 17.38 -8.96 4.71
N PRO A 94 18.44 -8.13 4.65
CA PRO A 94 19.42 -8.05 5.71
C PRO A 94 18.73 -7.74 7.05
N ALA A 95 19.21 -8.33 8.15
CA ALA A 95 18.62 -8.12 9.48
C ALA A 95 18.63 -6.64 9.95
N SER A 96 19.46 -5.79 9.33
CA SER A 96 19.56 -4.35 9.61
C SER A 96 18.77 -3.47 8.64
N PHE A 97 18.02 -4.04 7.70
CA PHE A 97 17.27 -3.27 6.72
C PHE A 97 15.96 -2.79 7.35
N ASN A 98 15.83 -1.47 7.56
CA ASN A 98 14.56 -0.90 7.99
C ASN A 98 13.64 -0.74 6.77
N LEU A 99 12.65 -1.62 6.69
CA LEU A 99 11.70 -1.70 5.57
C LEU A 99 10.71 -0.52 5.56
N SER A 100 10.64 0.29 6.63
CA SER A 100 9.78 1.48 6.67
C SER A 100 10.26 2.64 5.78
N MET A 101 11.43 2.53 5.14
CA MET A 101 12.02 3.59 4.31
C MET A 101 11.95 3.34 2.80
N GLY A 102 11.29 2.27 2.37
CA GLY A 102 11.18 1.90 0.95
C GLY A 102 10.12 2.66 0.16
N SER A 103 10.08 3.99 0.21
CA SER A 103 9.27 4.82 -0.72
C SER A 103 10.11 5.86 -1.48
N GLY A 104 11.43 5.71 -1.50
CA GLY A 104 12.32 6.63 -2.20
C GLY A 104 13.47 5.93 -2.92
N ALA A 105 13.18 5.28 -4.04
CA ALA A 105 14.22 4.83 -4.97
C ALA A 105 14.37 5.85 -6.11
N THR A 106 15.26 6.84 -5.94
CA THR A 106 16.03 7.44 -7.04
C THR A 106 17.38 7.95 -6.55
N GLU A 107 18.46 7.27 -6.93
CA GLU A 107 19.78 7.81 -7.31
C GLU A 107 20.63 6.57 -7.67
N GLY A 108 21.07 6.32 -8.91
CA GLY A 108 21.52 7.26 -9.91
C GLY A 108 23.02 7.48 -9.78
N LYS A 109 23.85 6.51 -10.17
CA LYS A 109 25.27 6.73 -10.50
C LYS A 109 25.72 5.79 -11.61
#